data_AF-A0A158EL01-F1
#
_entry.id   AF-A0A158EL01-F1
#
_cell.length_a   1.000
_cell.length_b   1.000
_cell.length_c   1.000
_cell.angle_alpha   90.00
_cell.angle_beta   90.00
_cell.angle_gamma   90.00
#
_symmetry.space_group_name_H-M   'P 1'
#
loop_
_entity.id
_entity.type
_entity.pdbx_description
1 polymer ?
#
loop_
_entity_poly.entity_id
_entity_poly.type
_entity_poly.pdbx_seq_one_letter_code
_entity_poly.pdbx_strand_id
1 'polypeptide(L)'
;MLETHLKSPVTCQRLRAGPAADHIDGFADWLQRCGYAPGSIDWMLRCLAGWTDWMLASGFGAQELLPGFKACKVELDKKRHVPYSRGANRQSLTAASVFIRFLRHEGKLAPAVAPPSASDLWPVLGEFRLWMYKHRGLTETTLDIYQRTLMGPCTALGDDAHAYSVEALRAFVLDRARPHGIENAKSITVAVRSFLRFLGATGRCPEGLEQAIPGFACHQLAAVPRFLLPEDVERVICSCPEDPNGLRDKAVLLLLARLGLRVKLTRKNGHLFCREGGAEKWVGIVIRIRRNSGCTWWSWSRRDERRKTV
;
A
#
# COMPACT_ATOMS: atom_id res chain seq x y z
N MET A 1 -32.07 4.64 -2.61
CA MET A 1 -30.91 5.55 -2.83
C MET A 1 -29.67 4.74 -3.19
N LEU A 2 -29.56 3.48 -2.75
CA LEU A 2 -28.58 2.53 -3.28
C LEU A 2 -28.67 2.30 -4.80
N GLU A 3 -29.88 2.28 -5.35
CA GLU A 3 -30.19 1.91 -6.74
C GLU A 3 -29.72 2.98 -7.75
N THR A 4 -29.50 4.22 -7.32
CA THR A 4 -28.93 5.29 -8.16
C THR A 4 -27.44 5.09 -8.43
N HIS A 5 -26.75 4.40 -7.51
CA HIS A 5 -25.31 4.16 -7.57
C HIS A 5 -24.95 2.74 -8.05
N LEU A 6 -25.84 1.77 -7.83
CA LEU A 6 -25.60 0.36 -8.14
C LEU A 6 -26.65 -0.16 -9.14
N LYS A 7 -26.23 -0.37 -10.39
CA LYS A 7 -27.13 -0.86 -11.47
C LYS A 7 -27.43 -2.36 -11.40
N SER A 8 -26.73 -3.11 -10.55
CA SER A 8 -26.85 -4.57 -10.45
C SER A 8 -27.95 -4.95 -9.44
N PRO A 9 -29.13 -5.44 -9.89
CA PRO A 9 -30.24 -5.76 -8.98
C PRO A 9 -29.89 -6.89 -8.00
N VAL A 10 -29.11 -7.87 -8.46
CA VAL A 10 -28.64 -9.00 -7.63
C VAL A 10 -27.73 -8.50 -6.51
N THR A 11 -26.87 -7.52 -6.77
CA THR A 11 -25.97 -6.97 -5.74
C THR A 11 -26.75 -6.10 -4.75
N CYS A 12 -27.73 -5.32 -5.22
CA CYS A 12 -28.64 -4.59 -4.33
C CYS A 12 -29.35 -5.55 -3.37
N GLN A 13 -29.95 -6.62 -3.89
CA GLN A 13 -30.66 -7.61 -3.07
C GLN A 13 -29.74 -8.26 -2.02
N ARG A 14 -28.52 -8.64 -2.42
CA ARG A 14 -27.53 -9.22 -1.49
C ARG A 14 -27.15 -8.27 -0.36
N LEU A 15 -26.93 -7.00 -0.66
CA LEU A 15 -26.63 -5.99 0.36
C LEU A 15 -27.83 -5.75 1.29
N ARG A 16 -29.05 -5.79 0.76
CA ARG A 16 -30.30 -5.64 1.52
C ARG A 16 -30.65 -6.84 2.38
N ALA A 17 -30.20 -8.04 2.00
CA ALA A 17 -30.37 -9.26 2.78
C ALA A 17 -29.19 -9.52 3.74
N GLY A 18 -28.10 -8.75 3.61
CA GLY A 18 -26.85 -8.99 4.32
C GLY A 18 -26.71 -8.20 5.64
N PRO A 19 -25.62 -8.46 6.39
CA PRO A 19 -25.30 -7.78 7.65
C PRO A 19 -25.19 -6.25 7.60
N ALA A 20 -25.17 -5.65 6.40
CA ALA A 20 -25.05 -4.20 6.19
C ALA A 20 -26.37 -3.51 5.79
N ALA A 21 -27.49 -4.27 5.74
CA ALA A 21 -28.76 -3.83 5.17
C ALA A 21 -29.26 -2.47 5.71
N ASP A 22 -29.23 -2.31 7.04
CA ASP A 22 -29.76 -1.13 7.74
C ASP A 22 -29.00 0.16 7.46
N HIS A 23 -27.82 0.06 6.84
CA HIS A 23 -26.87 1.15 6.72
C HIS A 23 -26.41 1.40 5.28
N ILE A 24 -26.90 0.61 4.32
CA ILE A 24 -26.35 0.61 2.96
C ILE A 24 -26.74 1.86 2.16
N ASP A 25 -27.96 2.39 2.32
CA ASP A 25 -28.36 3.65 1.66
C ASP A 25 -27.52 4.81 2.20
N GLY A 26 -27.46 4.96 3.53
CA GLY A 26 -26.66 6.02 4.16
C GLY A 26 -25.18 5.93 3.82
N PHE A 27 -24.66 4.71 3.62
CA PHE A 27 -23.29 4.50 3.17
C PHE A 27 -23.07 4.98 1.73
N ALA A 28 -24.00 4.68 0.81
CA ALA A 28 -23.91 5.14 -0.58
C ALA A 28 -23.94 6.68 -0.66
N ASP A 29 -24.86 7.31 0.06
CA ASP A 29 -24.96 8.78 0.13
C ASP A 29 -23.72 9.41 0.75
N TRP A 30 -23.18 8.80 1.81
CA TRP A 30 -21.98 9.27 2.47
C TRP A 30 -20.75 9.19 1.55
N LEU A 31 -20.61 8.12 0.76
CA LEU A 31 -19.55 8.04 -0.26
C LEU A 31 -19.70 9.17 -1.30
N GLN A 32 -20.92 9.47 -1.75
CA GLN A 32 -21.14 10.59 -2.66
C GLN A 32 -20.76 11.93 -2.02
N ARG A 33 -21.16 12.18 -0.77
CA ARG A 33 -20.80 13.42 -0.03
C ARG A 33 -19.30 13.55 0.20
N CYS A 34 -18.59 12.45 0.40
CA CYS A 34 -17.12 12.44 0.48
C CYS A 34 -16.42 12.65 -0.86
N GLY A 35 -17.16 12.84 -1.97
CA GLY A 35 -16.61 13.16 -3.28
C GLY A 35 -16.11 11.94 -4.08
N TYR A 36 -16.52 10.72 -3.71
CA TYR A 36 -16.16 9.53 -4.49
C TYR A 36 -16.83 9.58 -5.87
N ALA A 37 -16.07 9.19 -6.90
CA ALA A 37 -16.61 9.11 -8.26
C ALA A 37 -17.67 7.99 -8.38
N PRO A 38 -18.70 8.12 -9.24
CA PRO A 38 -19.77 7.12 -9.35
C PRO A 38 -19.29 5.69 -9.60
N GLY A 39 -18.28 5.50 -10.45
CA GLY A 39 -17.69 4.17 -10.68
C GLY A 39 -16.95 3.60 -9.46
N SER A 40 -16.37 4.45 -8.63
CA SER A 40 -15.75 4.04 -7.36
C SER A 40 -16.80 3.63 -6.33
N ILE A 41 -17.96 4.32 -6.29
CA ILE A 41 -19.08 3.98 -5.42
C ILE A 41 -19.64 2.60 -5.82
N ASP A 42 -19.96 2.38 -7.10
CA ASP A 42 -20.44 1.08 -7.61
C ASP A 42 -19.45 -0.05 -7.27
N TRP A 43 -18.16 0.16 -7.52
CA TRP A 43 -17.12 -0.81 -7.18
C TRP A 43 -17.06 -1.09 -5.67
N MET A 44 -17.11 -0.06 -4.83
CA MET A 44 -17.05 -0.19 -3.38
C MET A 44 -18.24 -1.00 -2.85
N LEU A 45 -19.45 -0.73 -3.35
CA LEU A 45 -20.67 -1.45 -2.98
C LEU A 45 -20.61 -2.93 -3.40
N ARG A 46 -20.11 -3.24 -4.60
CA ARG A 46 -19.90 -4.63 -5.04
C ARG A 46 -18.87 -5.37 -4.19
N CYS A 47 -17.77 -4.71 -3.85
CA CYS A 47 -16.75 -5.29 -2.98
C CYS A 47 -17.28 -5.52 -1.55
N LEU A 48 -18.10 -4.59 -1.04
CA LEU A 48 -18.78 -4.72 0.25
C LEU A 48 -19.74 -5.90 0.25
N ALA A 49 -20.50 -6.12 -0.83
CA ALA A 49 -21.37 -7.28 -0.98
C ALA A 49 -20.59 -8.61 -0.87
N GLY A 50 -19.37 -8.65 -1.42
CA GLY A 50 -18.49 -9.81 -1.27
C GLY A 50 -18.02 -10.05 0.17
N TRP A 51 -17.86 -9.00 0.97
CA TRP A 51 -17.55 -9.12 2.40
C TRP A 51 -18.76 -9.57 3.22
N THR A 52 -19.94 -8.99 2.97
CA THR A 52 -21.18 -9.34 3.68
C THR A 52 -21.60 -10.79 3.43
N ASP A 53 -21.42 -11.29 2.22
CA ASP A 53 -21.70 -12.70 1.90
C ASP A 53 -20.73 -13.64 2.64
N TRP A 54 -19.45 -13.28 2.69
CA TRP A 54 -18.47 -14.06 3.45
C TRP A 54 -18.77 -14.05 4.95
N MET A 55 -19.24 -12.92 5.48
CA MET A 55 -19.66 -12.82 6.88
C MET A 55 -20.78 -13.80 7.19
N LEU A 56 -21.84 -13.82 6.37
CA LEU A 56 -22.94 -14.77 6.52
C LEU A 56 -22.47 -16.23 6.40
N ALA A 57 -21.65 -16.54 5.39
CA ALA A 57 -21.10 -17.88 5.20
C ALA A 57 -20.20 -18.34 6.37
N SER A 58 -19.59 -17.39 7.08
CA SER A 58 -18.72 -17.63 8.23
C SER A 58 -19.44 -17.49 9.58
N GLY A 59 -20.77 -17.31 9.56
CA GLY A 59 -21.61 -17.25 10.76
C GLY A 59 -21.65 -15.91 11.48
N PHE A 60 -21.16 -14.82 10.89
CA PHE A 60 -21.19 -13.49 11.47
C PHE A 60 -22.45 -12.70 11.09
N GLY A 61 -23.14 -12.15 12.09
CA GLY A 61 -24.31 -11.30 11.90
C GLY A 61 -24.04 -9.79 11.80
N ALA A 62 -25.12 -9.00 11.67
CA ALA A 62 -25.08 -7.53 11.62
C ALA A 62 -24.49 -6.86 12.87
N GLN A 63 -24.58 -7.51 14.03
CA GLN A 63 -23.99 -7.02 15.28
C GLN A 63 -22.50 -7.38 15.42
N GLU A 64 -21.98 -8.25 14.54
CA GLU A 64 -20.62 -8.79 14.63
C GLU A 64 -19.71 -8.27 13.50
N LEU A 65 -19.97 -7.05 13.03
CA LEU A 65 -19.18 -6.40 11.96
C LEU A 65 -17.69 -6.31 12.32
N LEU A 66 -17.35 -5.99 13.58
CA LEU A 66 -15.97 -5.87 14.03
C LEU A 66 -15.27 -7.24 14.21
N PRO A 67 -15.87 -8.23 14.92
CA PRO A 67 -15.36 -9.60 14.93
C PRO A 67 -15.20 -10.21 13.53
N GLY A 68 -16.23 -10.09 12.67
CA GLY A 68 -16.20 -10.58 11.30
C GLY A 68 -15.11 -9.92 10.46
N PHE A 69 -14.91 -8.61 10.60
CA PHE A 69 -13.79 -7.92 9.94
C PHE A 69 -12.42 -8.47 10.37
N LYS A 70 -12.20 -8.70 11.66
CA LYS A 70 -10.95 -9.27 12.19
C LYS A 70 -10.73 -10.69 11.68
N ALA A 71 -11.75 -11.53 11.73
CA ALA A 71 -11.69 -12.91 11.26
C ALA A 71 -11.39 -12.99 9.74
N CYS A 72 -12.05 -12.15 8.94
CA CYS A 72 -11.81 -12.07 7.50
C CYS A 72 -10.35 -11.72 7.18
N LYS A 73 -9.78 -10.78 7.93
CA LYS A 73 -8.37 -10.39 7.79
C LYS A 73 -7.42 -11.55 8.08
N VAL A 74 -7.65 -12.27 9.19
CA VAL A 74 -6.84 -13.44 9.57
C VAL A 74 -6.93 -14.55 8.51
N GLU A 75 -8.11 -14.80 7.95
CA GLU A 75 -8.29 -15.82 6.93
C GLU A 75 -7.56 -15.48 5.63
N LEU A 76 -7.63 -14.21 5.20
CA LEU A 76 -6.96 -13.74 3.99
C LEU A 76 -5.43 -13.66 4.14
N ASP A 77 -4.92 -13.36 5.33
CA ASP A 77 -3.49 -13.41 5.60
C ASP A 77 -2.95 -14.85 5.55
N LYS A 78 -3.76 -15.85 5.94
CA LYS A 78 -3.41 -17.28 5.81
C LYS A 78 -3.50 -17.78 4.35
N LYS A 79 -4.51 -17.36 3.60
CA LYS A 79 -4.74 -17.77 2.21
C LYS A 79 -4.09 -16.79 1.23
N ARG A 80 -2.75 -16.86 1.10
CA ARG A 80 -1.92 -15.93 0.32
C ARG A 80 -2.22 -15.86 -1.19
N HIS A 81 -3.07 -16.75 -1.69
CA HIS A 81 -3.63 -16.69 -3.05
C HIS A 81 -4.97 -17.44 -3.06
N VAL A 82 -6.05 -16.76 -3.44
CA VAL A 82 -7.30 -17.43 -3.80
C VAL A 82 -7.57 -17.08 -5.26
N PRO A 83 -7.57 -18.05 -6.19
CA PRO A 83 -8.13 -17.84 -7.53
C PRO A 83 -9.59 -17.42 -7.36
N TYR A 84 -10.01 -16.45 -8.16
CA TYR A 84 -11.34 -15.83 -8.15
C TYR A 84 -12.46 -16.81 -7.76
N SER A 85 -12.77 -16.83 -6.47
CA SER A 85 -13.93 -17.50 -5.91
C SER A 85 -14.76 -16.40 -5.25
N ARG A 86 -16.08 -16.56 -5.25
CA ARG A 86 -17.07 -15.59 -4.79
C ARG A 86 -17.03 -15.37 -3.26
N GLY A 87 -15.85 -15.13 -2.69
CA GLY A 87 -15.59 -14.89 -1.28
C GLY A 87 -14.85 -13.58 -1.04
N ALA A 88 -14.72 -13.20 0.23
CA ALA A 88 -14.01 -11.99 0.61
C ALA A 88 -12.57 -12.01 0.08
N ASN A 89 -12.14 -10.88 -0.47
CA ASN A 89 -10.76 -10.69 -0.93
C ASN A 89 -10.21 -9.37 -0.37
N ARG A 90 -8.99 -9.00 -0.78
CA ARG A 90 -8.34 -7.78 -0.29
C ARG A 90 -9.11 -6.49 -0.62
N GLN A 91 -9.86 -6.48 -1.72
CA GLN A 91 -10.73 -5.37 -2.10
C GLN A 91 -11.98 -5.35 -1.21
N SER A 92 -12.56 -6.51 -0.90
CA SER A 92 -13.65 -6.65 0.08
C SER A 92 -13.26 -6.14 1.47
N LEU A 93 -12.06 -6.48 1.96
CA LEU A 93 -11.54 -5.91 3.22
C LEU A 93 -11.37 -4.39 3.16
N THR A 94 -10.94 -3.86 2.01
CA THR A 94 -10.83 -2.41 1.82
C THR A 94 -12.21 -1.76 1.92
N ALA A 95 -13.21 -2.29 1.22
CA ALA A 95 -14.58 -1.80 1.30
C ALA A 95 -15.18 -1.90 2.71
N ALA A 96 -14.97 -3.04 3.39
CA ALA A 96 -15.39 -3.23 4.77
C ALA A 96 -14.76 -2.20 5.73
N SER A 97 -13.48 -1.88 5.55
CA SER A 97 -12.80 -0.86 6.38
C SER A 97 -13.40 0.54 6.20
N VAL A 98 -13.81 0.89 4.97
CA VAL A 98 -14.47 2.17 4.66
C VAL A 98 -15.89 2.19 5.22
N PHE A 99 -16.62 1.07 5.15
CA PHE A 99 -17.94 0.94 5.74
C PHE A 99 -17.90 1.05 7.28
N ILE A 100 -16.95 0.39 7.95
CA ILE A 100 -16.74 0.54 9.41
C ILE A 100 -16.40 1.99 9.76
N ARG A 101 -15.61 2.68 8.94
CA ARG A 101 -15.31 4.12 9.11
C ARG A 101 -16.59 4.96 9.02
N PHE A 102 -17.46 4.68 8.06
CA PHE A 102 -18.77 5.32 7.94
C PHE A 102 -19.64 5.08 9.20
N LEU A 103 -19.74 3.84 9.68
CA LEU A 103 -20.55 3.56 10.87
C LEU A 103 -20.04 4.27 12.13
N ARG A 104 -18.72 4.46 12.25
CA ARG A 104 -18.14 5.27 13.32
C ARG A 104 -18.44 6.76 13.15
N HIS A 105 -18.40 7.26 11.92
CA HIS A 105 -18.76 8.66 11.61
C HIS A 105 -20.21 8.97 12.00
N GLU A 106 -21.13 8.03 11.76
CA GLU A 106 -22.54 8.14 12.12
C GLU A 106 -22.82 7.81 13.61
N GLY A 107 -21.79 7.53 14.42
CA GLY A 107 -21.94 7.18 15.84
C GLY A 107 -22.56 5.81 16.11
N LYS A 108 -22.76 4.98 15.07
CA LYS A 108 -23.39 3.65 15.17
C LYS A 108 -22.44 2.55 15.66
N LEU A 109 -21.14 2.79 15.53
CA LEU A 109 -20.10 1.98 16.18
C LEU A 109 -19.31 2.86 17.13
N ALA A 110 -18.90 2.28 18.25
CA ALA A 110 -17.97 2.94 19.16
C ALA A 110 -16.75 3.46 18.38
N PRO A 111 -16.23 4.65 18.73
CA PRO A 111 -15.02 5.16 18.14
C PRO A 111 -13.94 4.09 18.23
N ALA A 112 -13.08 4.04 17.21
CA ALA A 112 -11.93 3.14 17.30
C ALA A 112 -11.19 3.50 18.59
N VAL A 113 -11.12 2.57 19.55
CA VAL A 113 -10.08 2.67 20.58
C VAL A 113 -8.80 2.69 19.77
N ALA A 114 -8.18 3.87 19.67
CA ALA A 114 -6.90 3.99 19.01
C ALA A 114 -6.02 2.96 19.71
N PRO A 115 -5.44 1.98 18.98
CA PRO A 115 -4.43 1.15 19.61
C PRO A 115 -3.43 2.10 20.24
N PRO A 116 -2.96 1.82 21.47
CA PRO A 116 -1.98 2.68 22.12
C PRO A 116 -0.87 2.92 21.10
N SER A 117 -0.55 4.20 20.90
CA SER A 117 0.45 4.58 19.91
C SER A 117 1.76 3.87 20.26
N ALA A 118 2.66 3.68 19.30
CA ALA A 118 3.94 3.05 19.62
C ALA A 118 4.71 3.83 20.71
N SER A 119 4.43 5.12 20.86
CA SER A 119 4.99 5.96 21.91
C SER A 119 4.32 5.75 23.28
N ASP A 120 3.05 5.32 23.30
CA ASP A 120 2.33 4.96 24.54
C ASP A 120 2.78 3.58 25.05
N LEU A 121 3.01 2.64 24.12
CA LEU A 121 3.53 1.31 24.45
C LEU A 121 5.02 1.33 24.80
N TRP A 122 5.79 2.18 24.11
CA TRP A 122 7.23 2.29 24.27
C TRP A 122 7.64 3.77 24.36
N PRO A 123 7.78 4.31 25.59
CA PRO A 123 8.18 5.70 25.81
C PRO A 123 9.49 6.06 25.08
N VAL A 124 10.42 5.11 24.98
CA VAL A 124 11.69 5.25 24.25
C VAL A 124 11.50 5.59 22.76
N LEU A 125 10.43 5.11 22.11
CA LEU A 125 10.12 5.46 20.73
C LEU A 125 9.56 6.88 20.60
N GLY A 126 8.81 7.35 21.61
CA GLY A 126 8.38 8.74 21.71
C GLY A 126 9.55 9.71 21.87
N GLU A 127 10.47 9.38 22.77
CA GLU A 127 11.71 10.15 22.97
C GLU A 127 12.59 10.16 21.72
N PHE A 128 12.77 9.01 21.06
CA PHE A 128 13.47 8.91 19.78
C PHE A 128 12.84 9.81 18.72
N ARG A 129 11.50 9.79 18.61
CA ARG A 129 10.77 10.63 17.65
C ARG A 129 11.04 12.10 17.91
N LEU A 130 10.94 12.55 19.16
CA LEU A 130 11.21 13.92 19.55
C LEU A 130 12.66 14.32 19.28
N TRP A 131 13.60 13.42 19.58
CA TRP A 131 15.02 13.64 19.35
C TRP A 131 15.35 13.79 17.87
N MET A 132 14.83 12.91 17.01
CA MET A 132 15.02 12.99 15.56
C MET A 132 14.37 14.24 14.96
N TYR A 133 13.21 14.65 15.48
CA TYR A 133 12.57 15.89 15.05
C TYR A 133 13.43 17.10 15.43
N LYS A 134 13.83 17.23 16.70
CA LYS A 134 14.58 18.39 17.22
C LYS A 134 16.01 18.48 16.71
N HIS A 135 16.75 17.36 16.69
CA HIS A 135 18.20 17.36 16.39
C HIS A 135 18.53 17.07 14.93
N ARG A 136 17.59 16.49 14.16
CA ARG A 136 17.83 16.07 12.77
C ARG A 136 16.83 16.63 11.76
N GLY A 137 15.77 17.31 12.20
CA GLY A 137 14.81 17.98 11.32
C GLY A 137 14.03 17.05 10.40
N LEU A 138 13.80 15.80 10.81
CA LEU A 138 13.05 14.84 9.98
C LEU A 138 11.57 15.24 9.87
N THR A 139 10.98 14.96 8.70
CA THR A 139 9.54 15.10 8.49
C THR A 139 8.77 14.08 9.32
N GLU A 140 7.57 14.44 9.76
CA GLU A 140 6.66 13.55 10.49
C GLU A 140 6.38 12.25 9.72
N THR A 141 6.24 12.35 8.39
CA THR A 141 6.01 11.18 7.53
C THR A 141 7.19 10.19 7.56
N THR A 142 8.43 10.67 7.63
CA THR A 142 9.61 9.80 7.79
C THR A 142 9.63 9.15 9.17
N LEU A 143 9.28 9.91 10.21
CA LEU A 143 9.20 9.41 11.58
C LEU A 143 8.13 8.32 11.74
N ASP A 144 7.00 8.44 11.07
CA ASP A 144 5.94 7.42 11.07
C ASP A 144 6.43 6.10 10.45
N ILE A 145 7.22 6.18 9.37
CA ILE A 145 7.83 5.01 8.73
C ILE A 145 8.83 4.35 9.69
N TYR A 146 9.65 5.14 10.38
CA TYR A 146 10.65 4.64 11.32
C TYR A 146 9.97 3.99 12.52
N GLN A 147 9.00 4.65 13.14
CA GLN A 147 8.24 4.12 14.26
C GLN A 147 7.57 2.78 13.93
N ARG A 148 6.96 2.65 12.74
CA ARG A 148 6.39 1.37 12.30
C ARG A 148 7.43 0.26 12.12
N THR A 149 8.65 0.64 11.77
CA THR A 149 9.76 -0.29 11.65
C THR A 149 10.27 -0.72 13.03
N LEU A 150 10.37 0.24 13.95
CA LEU A 150 10.98 0.10 15.27
C LEU A 150 10.04 -0.46 16.35
N MET A 151 8.73 -0.60 16.09
CA MET A 151 7.85 -1.42 16.94
C MET A 151 8.29 -2.89 16.98
N GLY A 152 8.79 -3.43 15.86
CA GLY A 152 9.23 -4.82 15.76
C GLY A 152 10.35 -5.19 16.74
N PRO A 153 11.48 -4.46 16.78
CA PRO A 153 12.56 -4.75 17.72
C PRO A 153 12.15 -4.50 19.18
N CYS A 154 11.37 -3.46 19.50
CA CYS A 154 10.86 -3.27 20.87
C CYS A 154 9.98 -4.45 21.31
N THR A 155 9.18 -5.02 20.40
CA THR A 155 8.37 -6.22 20.71
C THR A 155 9.22 -7.50 20.82
N ALA A 156 10.28 -7.62 20.01
CA ALA A 156 11.06 -8.86 19.89
C ALA A 156 12.25 -8.95 20.86
N LEU A 157 12.86 -7.82 21.20
CA LEU A 157 14.05 -7.70 22.03
C LEU A 157 13.74 -7.13 23.43
N GLY A 158 12.53 -6.62 23.62
CA GLY A 158 12.10 -5.98 24.85
C GLY A 158 12.51 -4.51 24.96
N ASP A 159 12.11 -3.91 26.07
CA ASP A 159 12.20 -2.48 26.32
C ASP A 159 13.58 -2.05 26.86
N ASP A 160 14.34 -3.01 27.39
CA ASP A 160 15.67 -2.77 27.92
C ASP A 160 16.72 -2.76 26.80
N ALA A 161 17.09 -1.54 26.39
CA ALA A 161 18.12 -1.29 25.38
C ALA A 161 19.54 -1.74 25.81
N HIS A 162 19.79 -1.95 27.11
CA HIS A 162 21.08 -2.45 27.58
C HIS A 162 21.27 -3.94 27.28
N ALA A 163 20.18 -4.69 27.14
CA ALA A 163 20.21 -6.11 26.83
C ALA A 163 20.35 -6.40 25.32
N TYR A 164 20.42 -5.37 24.47
CA TYR A 164 20.50 -5.56 23.02
C TYR A 164 21.86 -6.13 22.61
N SER A 165 21.87 -7.41 22.23
CA SER A 165 23.05 -8.03 21.64
C SER A 165 23.15 -7.75 20.13
N VAL A 166 24.38 -7.75 19.62
CA VAL A 166 24.67 -7.61 18.19
C VAL A 166 23.97 -8.69 17.37
N GLU A 167 23.98 -9.92 17.87
CA GLU A 167 23.41 -11.10 17.22
C GLU A 167 21.90 -10.95 17.08
N ALA A 168 21.23 -10.52 18.15
CA ALA A 168 19.78 -10.36 18.17
C ALA A 168 19.32 -9.21 17.26
N LEU A 169 20.05 -8.09 17.24
CA LEU A 169 19.78 -6.98 16.33
C LEU A 169 19.99 -7.37 14.85
N ARG A 170 21.05 -8.13 14.54
CA ARG A 170 21.31 -8.64 13.18
C ARG A 170 20.21 -9.60 12.73
N ALA A 171 19.85 -10.55 13.58
CA ALA A 171 18.78 -11.50 13.31
C ALA A 171 17.45 -10.77 13.05
N PHE A 172 17.11 -9.78 13.89
CA PHE A 172 15.93 -8.95 13.71
C PHE A 172 15.92 -8.23 12.36
N VAL A 173 17.01 -7.53 12.00
CA VAL A 173 17.08 -6.77 10.74
C VAL A 173 16.96 -7.71 9.54
N LEU A 174 17.63 -8.85 9.56
CA LEU A 174 17.56 -9.84 8.48
C LEU A 174 16.15 -10.42 8.34
N ASP A 175 15.52 -10.84 9.45
CA ASP A 175 14.21 -11.46 9.41
C ASP A 175 13.12 -10.48 8.98
N ARG A 176 13.23 -9.22 9.43
CA ARG A 176 12.35 -8.14 9.00
C ARG A 176 12.55 -7.76 7.53
N ALA A 177 13.77 -7.85 7.01
CA ALA A 177 14.08 -7.52 5.62
C ALA A 177 13.67 -8.61 4.61
N ARG A 178 13.72 -9.90 5.00
CA ARG A 178 13.40 -11.07 4.14
C ARG A 178 12.14 -10.93 3.27
N PRO A 179 10.97 -10.52 3.79
CA PRO A 179 9.75 -10.44 2.98
C PRO A 179 9.68 -9.22 2.05
N HIS A 180 10.70 -8.36 2.04
CA HIS A 180 10.64 -7.05 1.40
C HIS A 180 11.73 -6.86 0.32
N GLY A 181 11.49 -5.92 -0.60
CA GLY A 181 12.50 -5.54 -1.61
C GLY A 181 13.68 -4.78 -1.01
N ILE A 182 14.79 -4.72 -1.74
CA ILE A 182 16.08 -4.13 -1.31
C ILE A 182 15.93 -2.70 -0.75
N GLU A 183 15.11 -1.85 -1.37
CA GLU A 183 14.91 -0.47 -0.89
C GLU A 183 14.22 -0.40 0.48
N ASN A 184 13.28 -1.31 0.74
CA ASN A 184 12.65 -1.38 2.06
C ASN A 184 13.60 -2.01 3.09
N ALA A 185 14.42 -2.98 2.69
CA ALA A 185 15.48 -3.52 3.54
C ALA A 185 16.49 -2.45 3.96
N LYS A 186 16.93 -1.59 3.03
CA LYS A 186 17.76 -0.42 3.34
C LYS A 186 17.06 0.54 4.30
N SER A 187 15.77 0.84 4.06
CA SER A 187 15.01 1.71 4.95
C SER A 187 14.93 1.13 6.38
N ILE A 188 14.80 -0.19 6.52
CA ILE A 188 14.83 -0.88 7.82
C ILE A 188 16.19 -0.68 8.49
N THR A 189 17.29 -0.95 7.78
CA THR A 189 18.65 -0.73 8.31
C THR A 189 18.87 0.72 8.75
N VAL A 190 18.44 1.70 7.95
CA VAL A 190 18.60 3.11 8.29
C VAL A 190 17.81 3.48 9.54
N ALA A 191 16.56 3.02 9.67
CA ALA A 191 15.74 3.27 10.86
C ALA A 191 16.39 2.66 12.12
N VAL A 192 16.83 1.39 12.05
CA VAL A 192 17.47 0.71 13.18
C VAL A 192 18.79 1.36 13.58
N ARG A 193 19.66 1.69 12.62
CA ARG A 193 20.91 2.42 12.92
C ARG A 193 20.66 3.79 13.54
N SER A 194 19.64 4.50 13.07
CA SER A 194 19.29 5.82 13.63
C SER A 194 18.79 5.69 15.06
N PHE A 195 18.03 4.64 15.37
CA PHE A 195 17.56 4.34 16.71
C PHE A 195 18.71 3.96 17.66
N LEU A 196 19.63 3.08 17.22
CA LEU A 196 20.81 2.72 18.01
C LEU A 196 21.72 3.93 18.30
N ARG A 197 21.87 4.84 17.33
CA ARG A 197 22.60 6.11 17.54
C ARG A 197 21.95 6.99 18.61
N PHE A 198 20.62 7.05 18.63
CA PHE A 198 19.89 7.75 19.69
C PHE A 198 20.10 7.09 21.05
N LEU A 199 20.05 5.75 21.12
CA LEU A 199 20.29 5.02 22.36
C LEU A 199 21.73 5.20 22.87
N GLY A 200 22.72 5.18 21.99
CA GLY A 200 24.12 5.48 22.34
C GLY A 200 24.29 6.93 22.82
N ALA A 201 23.73 7.90 22.09
CA ALA A 201 23.80 9.32 22.48
C ALA A 201 23.08 9.64 23.81
N THR A 202 22.15 8.79 24.25
CA THR A 202 21.45 8.91 25.54
C THR A 202 22.02 7.99 26.62
N GLY A 203 23.13 7.28 26.35
CA GLY A 203 23.81 6.41 27.30
C GLY A 203 23.06 5.10 27.62
N ARG A 204 22.04 4.74 26.84
CA ARG A 204 21.17 3.57 27.07
C ARG A 204 21.66 2.30 26.39
N CYS A 205 22.77 2.37 25.67
CA CYS A 205 23.31 1.29 24.87
C CYS A 205 24.82 1.53 24.65
N PRO A 206 25.65 0.48 24.59
CA PRO A 206 27.06 0.63 24.22
C PRO A 206 27.24 1.39 22.90
N GLU A 207 28.19 2.32 22.88
CA GLU A 207 28.50 3.07 21.66
C GLU A 207 29.00 2.15 20.54
N GLY A 208 28.64 2.43 19.29
CA GLY A 208 29.10 1.70 18.11
C GLY A 208 28.24 0.49 17.70
N LEU A 209 27.19 0.14 18.45
CA LEU A 209 26.25 -0.93 18.09
C LEU A 209 25.57 -0.72 16.73
N GLU A 210 25.42 0.52 16.29
CA GLU A 210 24.90 0.84 14.95
C GLU A 210 25.81 0.33 13.82
N GLN A 211 27.11 0.20 14.08
CA GLN A 211 28.10 -0.28 13.09
C GLN A 211 27.98 -1.79 12.88
N ALA A 212 27.44 -2.50 13.86
CA ALA A 212 27.23 -3.93 13.78
C ALA A 212 26.09 -4.32 12.82
N ILE A 213 25.18 -3.39 12.49
CA ILE A 213 24.07 -3.64 11.58
C ILE A 213 24.56 -3.66 10.13
N PRO A 214 24.38 -4.75 9.37
CA PRO A 214 24.85 -4.83 7.99
C PRO A 214 24.10 -3.86 7.08
N GLY A 215 24.82 -3.29 6.12
CA GLY A 215 24.23 -2.56 5.00
C GLY A 215 23.77 -3.56 3.95
N PHE A 216 22.57 -3.39 3.40
CA PHE A 216 22.16 -4.13 2.22
C PHE A 216 22.86 -3.56 0.99
N ALA A 217 23.84 -4.30 0.47
CA ALA A 217 24.46 -3.97 -0.81
C ALA A 217 23.40 -4.02 -1.90
N CYS A 218 23.21 -2.90 -2.58
CA CYS A 218 22.54 -2.88 -3.86
C CYS A 218 23.65 -2.83 -4.90
N HIS A 219 24.10 -4.00 -5.36
CA HIS A 219 24.83 -4.05 -6.61
C HIS A 219 23.88 -3.47 -7.66
N GLN A 220 24.25 -2.33 -8.25
CA GLN A 220 23.54 -1.80 -9.40
C GLN A 220 23.42 -2.96 -10.39
N LEU A 221 22.19 -3.42 -10.62
CA LEU A 221 21.93 -4.34 -11.70
C LEU A 221 22.38 -3.59 -12.96
N ALA A 222 23.51 -3.99 -13.54
CA ALA A 222 24.12 -3.38 -14.71
C ALA A 222 23.17 -3.30 -15.93
N ALA A 223 22.01 -3.96 -15.84
CA ALA A 223 20.98 -4.01 -16.88
C ALA A 223 20.03 -2.79 -16.91
N VAL A 224 20.01 -1.90 -15.91
CA VAL A 224 19.16 -0.69 -15.95
C VAL A 224 20.05 0.52 -16.22
N PRO A 225 19.99 1.12 -17.41
CA PRO A 225 20.80 2.29 -17.71
C PRO A 225 20.39 3.45 -16.81
N ARG A 226 21.38 4.17 -16.25
CA ARG A 226 21.14 5.32 -15.35
C ARG A 226 20.37 6.44 -16.05
N PHE A 227 20.45 6.50 -17.37
CA PHE A 227 19.80 7.46 -18.23
C PHE A 227 19.25 6.74 -19.46
N LEU A 228 18.09 7.16 -19.95
CA LEU A 228 17.60 6.74 -21.26
C LEU A 228 18.29 7.59 -22.32
N LEU A 229 18.67 6.97 -23.45
CA LEU A 229 19.14 7.71 -24.61
C LEU A 229 17.99 8.55 -25.18
N PRO A 230 18.26 9.71 -25.81
CA PRO A 230 17.22 10.54 -26.41
C PRO A 230 16.29 9.77 -27.35
N GLU A 231 16.84 8.83 -28.12
CA GLU A 231 16.09 7.94 -29.02
C GLU A 231 15.10 7.04 -28.28
N ASP A 232 15.50 6.50 -27.12
CA ASP A 232 14.63 5.67 -26.30
C ASP A 232 13.51 6.49 -25.65
N VAL A 233 13.79 7.74 -25.29
CA VAL A 233 12.80 8.68 -24.75
C VAL A 233 11.76 9.01 -25.82
N GLU A 234 12.19 9.35 -27.04
CA GLU A 234 11.29 9.61 -28.16
C GLU A 234 10.46 8.38 -28.53
N ARG A 235 11.06 7.18 -28.51
CA ARG A 235 10.33 5.93 -28.75
C ARG A 235 9.22 5.71 -27.72
N VAL A 236 9.45 6.05 -26.45
CA VAL A 236 8.43 5.95 -25.39
C VAL A 236 7.32 6.98 -25.61
N ILE A 237 7.66 8.23 -25.94
CA ILE A 237 6.68 9.29 -26.22
C ILE A 237 5.80 8.93 -27.45
N CYS A 238 6.41 8.36 -28.49
CA CYS A 238 5.72 7.91 -29.70
C CYS A 238 4.90 6.63 -29.50
N SER A 239 5.10 5.89 -28.41
CA SER A 239 4.32 4.69 -28.10
C SER A 239 2.95 4.97 -27.47
N CYS A 240 2.68 6.23 -27.10
CA CYS A 240 1.39 6.64 -26.56
C CYS A 240 0.28 6.55 -27.63
N PRO A 241 -0.90 5.97 -27.32
CA PRO A 241 -2.05 5.96 -28.22
C PRO A 241 -2.53 7.38 -28.59
N GLU A 242 -3.24 7.52 -29.70
CA GLU A 242 -3.85 8.81 -30.11
C GLU A 242 -5.24 9.05 -29.49
N ASP A 243 -5.64 8.24 -28.51
CA ASP A 243 -6.88 8.48 -27.76
C ASP A 243 -6.70 9.60 -26.71
N PRO A 244 -7.79 10.15 -26.14
CA PRO A 244 -7.69 11.25 -25.16
C PRO A 244 -6.80 10.96 -23.94
N ASN A 245 -6.67 9.68 -23.52
CA ASN A 245 -5.77 9.31 -22.42
C ASN A 245 -4.32 9.25 -22.90
N GLY A 246 -4.07 8.72 -24.10
CA GLY A 246 -2.74 8.66 -24.69
C GLY A 246 -2.16 10.04 -25.03
N LEU A 247 -2.99 11.01 -25.45
CA LEU A 247 -2.57 12.41 -25.61
C LEU A 247 -2.17 13.06 -24.28
N ARG A 248 -2.89 12.74 -23.19
CA ARG A 248 -2.52 13.18 -21.83
C ARG A 248 -1.21 12.55 -21.37
N ASP A 249 -1.06 11.25 -21.54
CA ASP A 249 0.16 10.52 -21.15
C ASP A 249 1.38 11.04 -21.94
N LYS A 250 1.22 11.33 -23.23
CA LYS A 250 2.23 11.95 -24.08
C LYS A 250 2.66 13.32 -23.57
N ALA A 251 1.70 14.18 -23.21
CA ALA A 251 1.97 15.49 -22.64
C ALA A 251 2.73 15.40 -21.30
N VAL A 252 2.32 14.47 -20.42
CA VAL A 252 3.02 14.21 -19.16
C VAL A 252 4.45 13.75 -19.41
N LEU A 253 4.67 12.74 -20.26
CA LEU A 253 6.01 12.24 -20.58
C LEU A 253 6.93 13.31 -21.17
N LEU A 254 6.41 14.18 -22.05
CA LEU A 254 7.15 15.32 -22.59
C LEU A 254 7.58 16.32 -21.50
N LEU A 255 6.70 16.63 -20.55
CA LEU A 255 7.01 17.49 -19.41
C LEU A 255 8.08 16.85 -18.51
N LEU A 256 7.98 15.55 -18.24
CA LEU A 256 8.98 14.83 -17.44
C LEU A 256 10.36 14.82 -18.12
N ALA A 257 10.40 14.54 -19.42
CA ALA A 257 11.63 14.47 -20.20
C ALA A 257 12.33 15.83 -20.33
N ARG A 258 11.56 16.92 -20.54
CA ARG A 258 12.13 18.25 -20.77
C ARG A 258 12.45 19.03 -19.49
N LEU A 259 11.69 18.79 -18.41
CA LEU A 259 11.82 19.57 -17.16
C LEU A 259 12.50 18.78 -16.03
N GLY A 260 12.81 17.50 -16.22
CA GLY A 260 13.50 16.68 -15.21
C GLY A 260 12.70 16.48 -13.93
N LEU A 261 11.37 16.54 -14.01
CA LEU A 261 10.50 16.44 -12.83
C LEU A 261 10.57 15.03 -12.20
N ARG A 262 10.71 14.99 -10.88
CA ARG A 262 10.66 13.73 -10.12
C ARG A 262 9.22 13.31 -9.90
N VAL A 263 8.85 12.15 -10.44
CA VAL A 263 7.51 11.58 -10.23
C VAL A 263 7.56 10.42 -9.25
N LYS A 264 6.65 10.43 -8.29
CA LYS A 264 6.43 9.28 -7.42
C LYS A 264 5.45 8.32 -8.10
N LEU A 265 6.00 7.31 -8.76
CA LEU A 265 5.22 6.24 -9.39
C LEU A 265 4.93 5.12 -8.40
N THR A 266 3.69 4.65 -8.36
CA THR A 266 3.27 3.48 -7.57
C THR A 266 2.91 2.34 -8.49
N ARG A 267 3.46 1.14 -8.26
CA ARG A 267 3.17 -0.04 -9.08
C ARG A 267 1.97 -0.80 -8.52
N LYS A 268 0.88 -0.92 -9.28
CA LYS A 268 -0.27 -1.79 -8.97
C LYS A 268 -0.53 -2.73 -10.15
N ASN A 269 -0.61 -4.04 -9.89
CA ASN A 269 -0.91 -5.08 -10.88
C ASN A 269 -0.04 -5.03 -12.16
N GLY A 270 1.25 -4.68 -12.04
CA GLY A 270 2.15 -4.56 -13.19
C GLY A 270 2.04 -3.24 -13.97
N HIS A 271 1.15 -2.32 -13.58
CA HIS A 271 0.99 -0.99 -14.16
C HIS A 271 1.60 0.07 -13.23
N LEU A 272 2.17 1.14 -13.81
CA LEU A 272 2.75 2.27 -13.10
C LEU A 272 1.69 3.37 -12.99
N PHE A 273 1.43 3.86 -11.78
CA PHE A 273 0.45 4.92 -11.54
C PHE A 273 1.12 6.15 -10.96
N CYS A 274 0.85 7.32 -11.53
CA CYS A 274 1.23 8.61 -10.97
C CYS A 274 0.14 9.11 -10.01
N ARG A 275 0.53 9.62 -8.83
CA ARG A 275 -0.37 10.31 -7.90
C ARG A 275 -0.17 11.82 -8.08
N GLU A 276 -1.10 12.49 -8.75
CA GLU A 276 -1.19 13.96 -8.70
C GLU A 276 -1.76 14.38 -7.34
N GLY A 277 -1.17 15.39 -6.73
CA GLY A 277 -1.62 15.94 -5.46
C GLY A 277 -3.02 16.55 -5.61
N GLY A 278 -3.91 16.23 -4.67
CA GLY A 278 -5.16 16.98 -4.43
C GLY A 278 -6.47 16.38 -4.96
N ALA A 279 -6.45 15.42 -5.89
CA ALA A 279 -7.67 14.73 -6.34
C ALA A 279 -7.36 13.27 -6.68
N GLU A 280 -8.21 12.34 -6.25
CA GLU A 280 -8.08 10.90 -6.51
C GLU A 280 -8.31 10.55 -7.99
N LYS A 281 -7.44 11.02 -8.90
CA LYS A 281 -7.34 10.52 -10.27
C LYS A 281 -6.07 9.68 -10.42
N TRP A 282 -6.27 8.38 -10.64
CA TRP A 282 -5.19 7.45 -10.94
C TRP A 282 -4.90 7.52 -12.44
N VAL A 283 -3.74 8.04 -12.82
CA VAL A 283 -3.26 8.01 -14.23
C VAL A 283 -2.51 6.70 -14.40
N GLY A 284 -3.05 5.79 -15.22
CA GLY A 284 -2.46 4.47 -15.45
C GLY A 284 -1.49 4.50 -16.63
N ILE A 285 -0.19 4.42 -16.35
CA ILE A 285 0.86 4.23 -17.35
C ILE A 285 1.12 2.71 -17.47
N VAL A 286 0.88 2.12 -18.64
CA VAL A 286 1.14 0.69 -18.90
C VAL A 286 2.52 0.51 -19.51
N ILE A 287 3.53 0.18 -18.68
CA ILE A 287 4.84 -0.26 -19.17
C ILE A 287 4.99 -1.77 -18.89
N ARG A 288 4.85 -2.59 -19.93
CA ARG A 288 4.93 -4.06 -19.81
C ARG A 288 6.36 -4.53 -20.11
N ILE A 289 7.17 -4.70 -19.07
CA ILE A 289 8.54 -5.25 -19.20
C ILE A 289 8.46 -6.78 -19.09
N ARG A 290 8.69 -7.48 -20.21
CA ARG A 290 8.76 -8.95 -20.24
C ARG A 290 10.20 -9.38 -19.92
N ARG A 291 10.39 -10.16 -18.85
CA ARG A 291 11.65 -10.89 -18.61
C ARG A 291 11.60 -12.16 -19.46
N ASN A 292 12.52 -12.33 -20.40
CA ASN A 292 12.80 -13.64 -20.98
C ASN A 292 14.15 -14.13 -20.44
N SER A 293 14.13 -15.32 -19.86
CA SER A 293 15.30 -16.04 -19.37
C SER A 293 16.09 -16.61 -20.54
N GLY A 294 17.38 -16.26 -20.63
CA GLY A 294 18.35 -16.88 -21.53
C GLY A 294 18.76 -15.99 -22.71
N CYS A 295 20.00 -15.50 -22.66
CA CYS A 295 20.84 -14.97 -23.74
C CYS A 295 20.31 -13.83 -24.63
N THR A 296 21.06 -12.73 -24.57
CA THR A 296 21.12 -11.52 -25.39
C THR A 296 20.70 -11.69 -26.86
N TRP A 297 19.53 -11.15 -27.25
CA TRP A 297 19.19 -10.45 -28.51
C TRP A 297 17.78 -9.83 -28.36
N TRP A 298 17.61 -8.55 -28.68
CA TRP A 298 16.29 -7.90 -28.73
C TRP A 298 15.69 -8.10 -30.13
N SER A 299 14.58 -8.83 -30.25
CA SER A 299 13.75 -8.80 -31.47
C SER A 299 12.33 -8.33 -31.12
N TRP A 300 11.83 -7.38 -31.92
CA TRP A 300 10.44 -6.92 -31.92
C TRP A 300 9.76 -7.52 -33.15
N SER A 301 8.73 -8.34 -32.94
CA SER A 301 7.89 -8.88 -34.01
C SER A 301 6.50 -8.26 -33.92
N ARG A 302 6.06 -7.61 -35.01
CA ARG A 302 4.66 -7.22 -35.25
C ARG A 302 3.81 -8.48 -35.34
N ARG A 303 2.73 -8.55 -34.56
CA ARG A 303 1.59 -9.42 -34.90
C ARG A 303 0.51 -8.53 -35.50
N ASP A 304 0.47 -8.49 -36.84
CA ASP A 304 -0.64 -7.94 -37.63
C ASP A 304 -1.88 -8.82 -37.41
N GLU A 305 -2.89 -8.33 -36.70
CA GLU A 305 -4.25 -8.87 -36.78
C GLU A 305 -5.02 -8.05 -37.81
N ARG A 306 -4.93 -8.46 -39.08
CA ARG A 306 -5.86 -8.00 -40.12
C ARG A 306 -7.24 -8.59 -39.84
N ARG A 307 -8.23 -7.69 -39.77
CA ARG A 307 -9.64 -7.97 -40.04
C ARG A 307 -9.77 -8.78 -41.35
N LYS A 308 -10.59 -9.83 -41.32
CA LYS A 308 -11.43 -10.22 -42.45
C LYS A 308 -12.85 -10.45 -41.95
N THR A 309 -13.70 -9.49 -42.22
CA THR A 309 -15.12 -9.69 -42.54
C THR A 309 -15.20 -10.22 -43.97
N VAL A 310 -15.71 -11.42 -44.16
CA VAL A 310 -16.96 -11.72 -44.89
C VAL A 310 -17.61 -12.89 -44.15
#